data_AF-A0A8J6MWX1-F1
#
_entry.id   AF-A0A8J6MWX1-F1
#
_cell.length_a   1.000
_cell.length_b   1.000
_cell.length_c   1.000
_cell.angle_alpha   90.00
_cell.angle_beta   90.00
_cell.angle_gamma   90.00
#
_symmetry.space_group_name_H-M   'P 1'
#
loop_
_entity.id
_entity.type
_entity.pdbx_description
1 polymer ?
#
loop_
_entity_poly.entity_id
_entity_poly.type
_entity_poly.pdbx_seq_one_letter_code
_entity_poly.pdbx_strand_id
1 'polypeptide(L)'
;MKKTGRNDPCPCGSGKKFKHCHLGKEDELTLEGMGEFSPEMSAGITALPNVWYGRSKEMTDELDIKQLTGIGAGVKFIDLNEYKGLAVFDERGGGKEKAGTGGVFVNVLKTKTTDPDNLYIAISPEIGDSALVHQLAHLLDYLGGSKLMPGLAKPLSFDMGIPVEHIDHPHEFGYWLDYLQNKFGVQLDADDTIISYLYKNEMLIKGTHIEKQDKAILKSSSDRMMRFLSEKSTEIDAFIRELPGYIGSRVGKEGGEKK
;
A
#
# COMPACT_ATOMS: atom_id res chain seq x y z
N MET A 1 -20.07 -25.98 -13.88
CA MET A 1 -20.26 -24.56 -13.49
C MET A 1 -21.13 -23.88 -14.52
N LYS A 2 -22.10 -23.04 -14.12
CA LYS A 2 -22.91 -22.24 -15.07
C LYS A 2 -22.00 -21.21 -15.74
N LYS A 3 -22.01 -21.13 -17.07
CA LYS A 3 -21.27 -20.10 -17.81
C LYS A 3 -21.85 -18.73 -17.47
N THR A 4 -21.02 -17.78 -17.02
CA THR A 4 -21.42 -16.40 -16.75
C THR A 4 -21.98 -15.76 -18.01
N GLY A 5 -23.16 -15.16 -17.91
CA GLY A 5 -23.81 -14.49 -19.03
C GLY A 5 -23.02 -13.25 -19.47
N ARG A 6 -22.99 -13.00 -20.78
CA ARG A 6 -22.25 -11.89 -21.40
C ARG A 6 -22.52 -10.51 -20.77
N ASN A 7 -23.73 -10.27 -20.25
CA ASN A 7 -24.11 -9.01 -19.62
C ASN A 7 -24.07 -9.03 -18.09
N ASP A 8 -23.76 -10.17 -17.47
CA ASP A 8 -23.70 -10.32 -16.02
C ASP A 8 -22.46 -9.62 -15.45
N PRO A 9 -22.45 -9.27 -14.15
CA PRO A 9 -21.24 -8.78 -13.47
C PRO A 9 -20.10 -9.79 -13.62
N CYS A 10 -18.90 -9.28 -13.89
CA CYS A 10 -17.76 -10.15 -14.11
C CYS A 10 -17.28 -10.80 -12.79
N PRO A 11 -17.04 -12.13 -12.76
CA PRO A 11 -16.69 -12.85 -11.54
C PRO A 11 -15.30 -12.50 -10.97
N CYS A 12 -14.47 -11.74 -11.69
CA CYS A 12 -13.21 -11.18 -11.16
C CYS A 12 -13.38 -10.06 -10.12
N GLY A 13 -14.62 -9.64 -9.82
CA GLY A 13 -14.87 -8.57 -8.84
C GLY A 13 -14.67 -7.13 -9.35
N SER A 14 -14.40 -6.93 -10.65
CA SER A 14 -14.14 -5.59 -11.22
C SER A 14 -15.36 -4.65 -11.29
N GLY A 15 -16.57 -5.16 -11.00
CA GLY A 15 -17.83 -4.42 -11.14
C GLY A 15 -18.29 -4.15 -12.59
N LYS A 16 -17.49 -4.52 -13.60
CA LYS A 16 -17.85 -4.38 -15.03
C LYS A 16 -18.69 -5.56 -15.52
N LYS A 17 -19.48 -5.36 -16.57
CA LYS A 17 -20.17 -6.46 -17.27
C LYS A 17 -19.14 -7.42 -17.88
N PHE A 18 -19.42 -8.71 -17.90
CA PHE A 18 -18.50 -9.76 -18.35
C PHE A 18 -17.94 -9.49 -19.75
N LYS A 19 -18.78 -9.02 -20.69
CA LYS A 19 -18.36 -8.59 -22.04
C LYS A 19 -17.34 -7.46 -22.14
N HIS A 20 -17.24 -6.64 -21.10
CA HIS A 20 -16.31 -5.50 -21.04
C HIS A 20 -15.12 -5.79 -20.12
N CYS A 21 -14.96 -7.05 -19.69
CA CYS A 21 -13.89 -7.45 -18.79
C CYS A 21 -13.19 -8.72 -19.27
N HIS A 22 -13.87 -9.88 -19.25
CA HIS A 22 -13.24 -11.20 -19.45
C HIS A 22 -13.89 -12.06 -20.53
N LEU A 23 -14.86 -11.54 -21.28
CA LEU A 23 -15.40 -12.25 -22.44
C LEU A 23 -14.29 -12.40 -23.50
N GLY A 24 -13.87 -13.64 -23.76
CA GLY A 24 -12.70 -13.95 -24.60
C GLY A 24 -11.36 -13.99 -23.85
N LYS A 25 -11.36 -13.82 -22.52
CA LYS A 25 -10.22 -13.96 -21.59
C LYS A 25 -10.62 -14.82 -20.40
N GLU A 26 -11.41 -15.86 -20.66
CA GLU A 26 -12.11 -16.62 -19.63
C GLU A 26 -11.15 -17.48 -18.80
N ASP A 27 -9.99 -17.82 -19.37
CA ASP A 27 -8.92 -18.57 -18.70
C ASP A 27 -8.28 -17.78 -17.55
N GLU A 28 -8.34 -16.44 -17.59
CA GLU A 28 -7.92 -15.55 -16.49
C GLU A 28 -8.88 -15.60 -15.28
N LEU A 29 -10.06 -16.23 -15.42
CA LEU A 29 -11.06 -16.42 -14.34
C LEU A 29 -10.99 -17.79 -13.68
N THR A 30 -10.12 -18.68 -14.14
CA THR A 30 -9.86 -19.93 -13.42
C THR A 30 -9.18 -19.59 -12.09
N LEU A 31 -9.37 -20.42 -11.06
CA LEU A 31 -8.61 -20.31 -9.80
C LEU A 31 -7.09 -20.45 -10.04
N GLU A 32 -6.70 -20.99 -11.19
CA GLU A 32 -5.32 -21.03 -11.72
C GLU A 32 -4.85 -19.69 -12.34
N GLY A 33 -5.78 -18.75 -12.59
CA GLY A 33 -5.54 -17.39 -13.07
C GLY A 33 -5.29 -16.34 -11.98
N MET A 34 -5.40 -16.72 -10.70
CA MET A 34 -4.73 -16.01 -9.58
C MET A 34 -3.28 -16.51 -9.46
N GLY A 35 -2.61 -16.62 -10.60
CA GLY A 35 -1.50 -17.54 -10.86
C GLY A 35 -0.44 -17.57 -9.77
N GLU A 36 0.04 -18.79 -9.47
CA GLU A 36 1.34 -18.97 -8.83
C GLU A 36 2.35 -18.08 -9.55
N PHE A 37 3.05 -17.23 -8.79
CA PHE A 37 4.12 -16.41 -9.34
C PHE A 37 5.15 -17.35 -9.97
N SER A 38 5.24 -17.31 -11.30
CA SER A 38 6.08 -18.26 -12.00
C SER A 38 7.55 -18.03 -11.62
N PRO A 39 8.39 -19.07 -11.58
CA PRO A 39 9.81 -18.92 -11.34
C PRO A 39 10.47 -17.92 -12.30
N GLU A 40 9.99 -17.81 -13.54
CA GLU A 40 10.48 -16.87 -14.55
C GLU A 40 10.15 -15.41 -14.19
N MET A 41 8.94 -15.15 -13.69
CA MET A 41 8.58 -13.82 -13.20
C MET A 41 9.45 -13.43 -12.00
N SER A 42 9.65 -14.38 -11.08
CA SER A 42 10.49 -14.17 -9.90
C SER A 42 11.94 -13.89 -10.28
N ALA A 43 12.49 -14.68 -11.21
CA ALA A 43 13.81 -14.47 -11.77
C ALA A 43 13.93 -13.10 -12.45
N GLY A 44 12.90 -12.68 -13.20
CA GLY A 44 12.88 -11.36 -13.85
C GLY A 44 13.03 -10.22 -12.85
N ILE A 45 12.26 -10.24 -11.75
CA ILE A 45 12.31 -9.20 -10.72
C ILE A 45 13.64 -9.24 -9.96
N THR A 46 14.05 -10.43 -9.53
CA THR A 46 15.27 -10.61 -8.71
C THR A 46 16.57 -10.38 -9.48
N ALA A 47 16.53 -10.44 -10.81
CA ALA A 47 17.64 -10.09 -11.70
C ALA A 47 17.80 -8.57 -11.95
N LEU A 48 16.82 -7.74 -11.58
CA LEU A 48 16.95 -6.29 -11.70
C LEU A 48 18.12 -5.78 -10.86
N PRO A 49 18.89 -4.80 -11.37
CA PRO A 49 20.03 -4.26 -10.65
C PRO A 49 19.58 -3.54 -9.39
N ASN A 50 20.40 -3.65 -8.33
CA ASN A 50 20.17 -2.85 -7.13
C ASN A 50 20.53 -1.39 -7.41
N VAL A 51 19.58 -0.47 -7.23
CA VAL A 51 19.76 0.97 -7.41
C VAL A 51 19.80 1.70 -6.07
N TRP A 52 20.31 2.93 -6.07
CA TRP A 52 20.29 3.81 -4.90
C TRP A 52 19.84 5.19 -5.34
N TYR A 53 18.56 5.52 -5.12
CA TYR A 53 17.99 6.84 -5.39
C TYR A 53 17.61 7.55 -4.08
N GLY A 54 17.61 8.89 -4.11
CA GLY A 54 17.40 9.70 -2.90
C GLY A 54 18.33 9.28 -1.75
N ARG A 55 17.78 9.17 -0.53
CA ARG A 55 18.49 8.75 0.68
C ARG A 55 18.39 7.24 0.96
N SER A 56 17.97 6.42 -0.01
CA SER A 56 17.76 4.97 0.19
C SER A 56 18.98 4.25 0.75
N LYS A 57 20.18 4.61 0.29
CA LYS A 57 21.44 4.02 0.79
C LYS A 57 21.70 4.39 2.25
N GLU A 58 21.69 5.68 2.55
CA GLU A 58 21.89 6.22 3.89
C GLU A 58 20.92 5.59 4.90
N MET A 59 19.61 5.67 4.61
CA MET A 59 18.59 5.17 5.53
C MET A 59 18.71 3.66 5.75
N THR A 60 19.03 2.89 4.71
CA THR A 60 19.16 1.42 4.84
C THR A 60 20.43 1.04 5.60
N ASP A 61 21.56 1.71 5.35
CA ASP A 61 22.83 1.45 6.05
C ASP A 61 22.71 1.76 7.56
N GLU A 62 21.85 2.71 7.95
CA GLU A 62 21.59 3.09 9.35
C GLU A 62 20.51 2.26 10.07
N LEU A 63 19.84 1.34 9.37
CA LEU A 63 18.82 0.46 9.93
C LEU A 63 19.38 -0.95 10.17
N ASP A 64 19.58 -1.31 11.43
CA ASP A 64 19.79 -2.71 11.81
C ASP A 64 18.44 -3.45 11.83
N ILE A 65 18.03 -3.95 10.65
CA ILE A 65 16.75 -4.65 10.46
C ILE A 65 16.58 -5.81 11.45
N LYS A 66 17.66 -6.56 11.71
CA LYS A 66 17.62 -7.72 12.61
C LYS A 66 17.41 -7.28 14.05
N GLN A 67 18.09 -6.22 14.49
CA GLN A 67 17.90 -5.68 15.83
C GLN A 67 16.49 -5.09 16.00
N LEU A 68 15.98 -4.40 14.99
CA LEU A 68 14.68 -3.72 15.05
C LEU A 68 13.49 -4.69 14.99
N THR A 69 13.56 -5.71 14.15
CA THR A 69 12.42 -6.59 13.84
C THR A 69 12.56 -8.00 14.40
N GLY A 70 13.77 -8.39 14.84
CA GLY A 70 14.12 -9.76 15.20
C GLY A 70 14.33 -10.69 13.99
N ILE A 71 14.06 -10.22 12.76
CA ILE A 71 14.19 -11.01 11.53
C ILE A 71 15.42 -10.53 10.75
N GLY A 72 16.30 -11.46 10.41
CA GLY A 72 17.40 -11.18 9.48
C GLY A 72 16.89 -11.28 8.06
N ALA A 73 16.78 -10.15 7.36
CA ALA A 73 16.42 -10.11 5.95
C ALA A 73 17.19 -8.97 5.26
N GLY A 74 17.59 -9.19 4.00
CA GLY A 74 18.19 -8.16 3.17
C GLY A 74 17.14 -7.24 2.55
N VAL A 75 17.53 -6.01 2.25
CA VAL A 75 16.70 -5.04 1.53
C VAL A 75 17.39 -4.66 0.23
N LYS A 76 16.69 -4.82 -0.88
CA LYS A 76 17.15 -4.43 -2.21
C LYS A 76 16.21 -3.38 -2.80
N PHE A 77 16.80 -2.42 -3.47
CA PHE A 77 16.06 -1.40 -4.19
C PHE A 77 16.21 -1.62 -5.69
N ILE A 78 15.12 -1.60 -6.43
CA ILE A 78 15.10 -1.80 -7.88
C ILE A 78 14.47 -0.59 -8.56
N ASP A 79 14.79 -0.35 -9.83
CA ASP A 79 14.20 0.77 -10.55
C ASP A 79 12.69 0.57 -10.77
N LEU A 80 11.88 1.57 -10.40
CA LEU A 80 10.42 1.48 -10.47
C LEU A 80 9.91 1.34 -11.91
N ASN A 81 10.56 1.97 -12.89
CA ASN A 81 10.14 1.89 -14.28
C ASN A 81 10.53 0.53 -14.89
N GLU A 82 11.72 0.02 -14.58
CA GLU A 82 12.11 -1.34 -15.01
C GLU A 82 11.20 -2.39 -14.39
N TYR A 83 10.91 -2.30 -13.09
CA TYR A 83 9.97 -3.18 -12.42
C TYR A 83 8.57 -3.14 -13.05
N LYS A 84 8.04 -1.95 -13.35
CA LYS A 84 6.77 -1.81 -14.08
C LYS A 84 6.83 -2.38 -15.50
N GLY A 85 7.99 -2.29 -16.15
CA GLY A 85 8.24 -2.87 -17.48
C GLY A 85 8.23 -4.41 -17.49
N LEU A 86 8.59 -5.05 -16.39
CA LEU A 86 8.39 -6.50 -16.20
C LEU A 86 6.93 -6.84 -15.91
N ALA A 87 6.22 -5.92 -15.25
CA ALA A 87 4.86 -6.09 -14.76
C ALA A 87 3.76 -5.81 -15.80
N VAL A 88 4.00 -6.05 -17.09
CA VAL A 88 2.97 -5.99 -18.17
C VAL A 88 1.83 -7.01 -17.96
N PHE A 89 1.82 -7.74 -16.83
CA PHE A 89 0.75 -8.62 -16.37
C PHE A 89 -0.12 -8.05 -15.22
N ASP A 90 0.16 -6.85 -14.69
CA ASP A 90 -0.49 -6.34 -13.46
C ASP A 90 -1.33 -5.05 -13.68
N GLU A 91 -2.07 -4.97 -14.80
CA GLU A 91 -3.00 -3.85 -15.10
C GLU A 91 -4.22 -3.74 -14.15
N ARG A 92 -4.19 -4.35 -12.97
CA ARG A 92 -5.32 -4.34 -12.02
C ARG A 92 -4.88 -3.98 -10.62
N GLY A 93 -4.25 -2.81 -10.46
CA GLY A 93 -3.81 -2.42 -9.12
C GLY A 93 -3.54 -0.95 -8.83
N GLY A 94 -3.39 -0.07 -9.82
CA GLY A 94 -3.12 1.33 -9.51
C GLY A 94 -4.40 2.10 -9.22
N GLY A 95 -4.66 2.46 -7.95
CA GLY A 95 -5.19 3.80 -7.71
C GLY A 95 -4.28 4.81 -8.44
N LYS A 96 -4.80 5.97 -8.85
CA LYS A 96 -4.01 6.98 -9.56
C LYS A 96 -2.88 7.53 -8.67
N GLU A 97 -1.81 6.78 -8.48
CA GLU A 97 -0.51 7.33 -8.13
C GLU A 97 0.00 8.03 -9.38
N LYS A 98 0.29 9.32 -9.23
CA LYS A 98 0.82 10.15 -10.32
C LYS A 98 2.04 9.45 -10.90
N ALA A 99 2.01 9.24 -12.20
CA ALA A 99 3.17 8.77 -12.94
C ALA A 99 4.38 9.66 -12.63
N GLY A 100 5.42 9.08 -12.01
CA GLY A 100 6.76 9.67 -11.97
C GLY A 100 7.42 9.86 -10.60
N THR A 101 6.69 9.81 -9.49
CA THR A 101 7.28 10.10 -8.16
C THR A 101 6.78 9.11 -7.12
N GLY A 102 7.61 8.18 -6.65
CA GLY A 102 7.23 7.30 -5.54
C GLY A 102 8.04 6.01 -5.45
N GLY A 103 7.52 5.08 -4.66
CA GLY A 103 8.06 3.73 -4.53
C GLY A 103 6.95 2.73 -4.28
N VAL A 104 7.26 1.45 -4.48
CA VAL A 104 6.33 0.34 -4.27
C VAL A 104 7.08 -0.77 -3.54
N PHE A 105 6.58 -1.17 -2.38
CA PHE A 105 7.02 -2.39 -1.72
C PHE A 105 6.56 -3.60 -2.54
N VAL A 106 7.52 -4.32 -3.11
CA VAL A 106 7.24 -5.45 -4.01
C VAL A 106 6.66 -6.60 -3.18
N ASN A 107 5.56 -7.18 -3.67
CA ASN A 107 4.95 -8.32 -3.02
C ASN A 107 5.99 -9.44 -2.84
N VAL A 108 6.27 -9.83 -1.60
CA VAL A 108 7.27 -10.86 -1.26
C VAL A 108 7.03 -12.18 -1.99
N LEU A 109 5.78 -12.51 -2.31
CA LEU A 109 5.45 -13.72 -3.06
C LEU A 109 5.98 -13.69 -4.50
N LYS A 110 6.21 -12.50 -5.08
CA LYS A 110 6.81 -12.32 -6.41
C LYS A 110 8.30 -12.67 -6.42
N THR A 111 9.03 -12.52 -5.32
CA THR A 111 10.49 -12.69 -5.27
C THR A 111 10.94 -13.91 -4.49
N LYS A 112 10.08 -14.44 -3.59
CA LYS A 112 10.40 -15.54 -2.68
C LYS A 112 10.90 -16.82 -3.36
N THR A 113 10.47 -17.09 -4.58
CA THR A 113 10.86 -18.31 -5.31
C THR A 113 12.34 -18.33 -5.67
N THR A 114 12.92 -17.19 -6.07
CA THR A 114 14.33 -17.11 -6.52
C THR A 114 15.24 -16.36 -5.55
N ASP A 115 14.70 -15.51 -4.67
CA ASP A 115 15.47 -14.80 -3.64
C ASP A 115 14.64 -14.65 -2.34
N PRO A 116 14.53 -15.71 -1.51
CA PRO A 116 13.71 -15.72 -0.29
C PRO A 116 14.30 -14.89 0.86
N ASP A 117 15.58 -14.54 0.81
CA ASP A 117 16.30 -13.87 1.91
C ASP A 117 16.27 -12.34 1.78
N ASN A 118 15.76 -11.80 0.66
CA ASN A 118 15.71 -10.38 0.37
C ASN A 118 14.29 -9.87 0.11
N LEU A 119 14.00 -8.68 0.62
CA LEU A 119 12.81 -7.90 0.32
C LEU A 119 13.15 -6.79 -0.66
N TYR A 120 12.18 -6.44 -1.50
CA TYR A 120 12.40 -5.55 -2.63
C TYR A 120 11.50 -4.32 -2.55
N ILE A 121 12.08 -3.14 -2.73
CA ILE A 121 11.33 -1.89 -2.89
C ILE A 121 11.69 -1.31 -4.26
N ALA A 122 10.69 -1.15 -5.12
CA ALA A 122 10.86 -0.50 -6.41
C ALA A 122 10.75 1.02 -6.23
N ILE A 123 11.75 1.80 -6.62
CA ILE A 123 11.81 3.25 -6.35
C ILE A 123 12.09 4.06 -7.62
N SER A 124 11.49 5.25 -7.73
CA SER A 124 11.80 6.19 -8.83
C SER A 124 13.09 6.99 -8.53
N PRO A 125 13.83 7.44 -9.56
CA PRO A 125 14.97 8.34 -9.38
C PRO A 125 14.66 9.61 -8.58
N GLU A 126 13.42 10.11 -8.69
CA GLU A 126 12.91 11.32 -8.06
C GLU A 126 12.20 11.04 -6.71
N ILE A 127 12.42 9.87 -6.11
CA ILE A 127 11.76 9.51 -4.85
C ILE A 127 12.13 10.52 -3.74
N GLY A 128 11.10 11.09 -3.11
CA GLY A 128 11.25 11.97 -1.95
C GLY A 128 11.36 11.20 -0.63
N ASP A 129 11.91 11.85 0.38
CA ASP A 129 12.15 11.25 1.70
C ASP A 129 10.88 10.70 2.36
N SER A 130 9.73 11.39 2.26
CA SER A 130 8.45 10.90 2.81
C SER A 130 8.06 9.56 2.17
N ALA A 131 8.07 9.49 0.83
CA ALA A 131 7.71 8.28 0.11
C ALA A 131 8.68 7.13 0.40
N LEU A 132 9.97 7.42 0.55
CA LEU A 132 10.96 6.42 0.93
C LEU A 132 10.73 5.88 2.34
N VAL A 133 10.51 6.76 3.32
CA VAL A 133 10.21 6.38 4.70
C VAL A 133 8.90 5.60 4.78
N HIS A 134 7.88 5.96 4.00
CA HIS A 134 6.64 5.20 3.89
C HIS A 134 6.88 3.76 3.42
N GLN A 135 7.67 3.56 2.35
CA GLN A 135 7.99 2.20 1.88
C GLN A 135 8.81 1.40 2.90
N LEU A 136 9.77 2.05 3.58
CA LEU A 136 10.53 1.42 4.66
C LEU A 136 9.64 1.08 5.87
N ALA A 137 8.63 1.90 6.17
CA ALA A 137 7.67 1.62 7.25
C ALA A 137 6.86 0.36 6.94
N HIS A 138 6.40 0.18 5.71
CA HIS A 138 5.77 -1.08 5.29
C HIS A 138 6.71 -2.28 5.41
N LEU A 139 7.97 -2.13 5.03
CA LEU A 139 8.96 -3.20 5.15
C LEU A 139 9.16 -3.61 6.62
N LEU A 140 9.33 -2.64 7.52
CA LEU A 140 9.52 -2.91 8.95
C LEU A 140 8.24 -3.44 9.60
N ASP A 141 7.06 -2.96 9.20
CA ASP A 141 5.77 -3.48 9.65
C ASP A 141 5.57 -4.94 9.22
N TYR A 142 5.94 -5.26 7.98
CA TYR A 142 5.87 -6.62 7.48
C TYR A 142 6.79 -7.58 8.26
N LEU A 143 8.00 -7.14 8.58
CA LEU A 143 8.98 -7.97 9.29
C LEU A 143 8.70 -8.07 10.79
N GLY A 144 8.51 -6.94 11.46
CA GLY A 144 8.47 -6.83 12.92
C GLY A 144 7.14 -6.37 13.51
N GLY A 145 6.12 -6.12 12.69
CA GLY A 145 4.83 -5.56 13.11
C GLY A 145 3.65 -6.46 12.75
N SER A 146 2.72 -5.91 11.96
CA SER A 146 1.45 -6.54 11.58
C SER A 146 1.62 -7.77 10.67
N LYS A 147 2.75 -7.85 9.94
CA LYS A 147 2.99 -8.85 8.89
C LYS A 147 2.03 -8.78 7.71
N LEU A 148 1.28 -7.69 7.58
CA LEU A 148 0.37 -7.46 6.46
C LEU A 148 1.16 -6.93 5.27
N MET A 149 0.88 -7.48 4.09
CA MET A 149 1.45 -6.98 2.85
C MET A 149 0.56 -5.86 2.29
N PRO A 150 1.10 -4.64 2.06
CA PRO A 150 0.33 -3.55 1.49
C PRO A 150 -0.17 -3.87 0.09
N GLY A 151 -1.30 -3.28 -0.29
CA GLY A 151 -1.91 -3.43 -1.62
C GLY A 151 -2.71 -4.73 -1.81
N LEU A 152 -2.64 -5.67 -0.86
CA LEU A 152 -3.48 -6.88 -0.84
C LEU A 152 -4.82 -6.67 -0.11
N ALA A 153 -5.02 -5.52 0.53
CA ALA A 153 -6.24 -5.23 1.29
C ALA A 153 -7.49 -4.97 0.44
N LYS A 154 -7.39 -4.79 -0.88
CA LYS A 154 -8.53 -4.38 -1.73
C LYS A 154 -9.73 -5.31 -1.70
N PRO A 155 -9.59 -6.65 -1.82
CA PRO A 155 -10.73 -7.54 -1.72
C PRO A 155 -11.41 -7.42 -0.36
N LEU A 156 -10.62 -7.36 0.71
CA LEU A 156 -11.12 -7.20 2.08
C LEU A 156 -11.83 -5.84 2.26
N SER A 157 -11.21 -4.75 1.81
CA SER A 157 -11.77 -3.40 1.79
C SER A 157 -13.14 -3.36 1.10
N PHE A 158 -13.23 -3.96 -0.08
CA PHE A 158 -14.48 -4.04 -0.85
C PHE A 158 -15.56 -4.84 -0.12
N ASP A 159 -15.23 -6.04 0.35
CA ASP A 159 -16.16 -6.93 1.04
C ASP A 159 -16.70 -6.35 2.35
N MET A 160 -15.93 -5.48 2.99
CA MET A 160 -16.26 -4.87 4.28
C MET A 160 -16.84 -3.46 4.16
N GLY A 161 -16.65 -2.81 3.01
CA GLY A 161 -16.99 -1.41 2.81
C GLY A 161 -16.14 -0.46 3.67
N ILE A 162 -14.85 -0.79 3.85
CA ILE A 162 -13.88 -0.03 4.66
C ILE A 162 -12.84 0.56 3.71
N PRO A 163 -12.41 1.83 3.86
CA PRO A 163 -11.32 2.39 3.05
C PRO A 163 -10.06 1.52 3.11
N VAL A 164 -9.43 1.27 1.95
CA VAL A 164 -8.22 0.43 1.86
C VAL A 164 -7.09 0.97 2.75
N GLU A 165 -6.96 2.29 2.83
CA GLU A 165 -5.99 2.97 3.68
C GLU A 165 -6.08 2.62 5.16
N HIS A 166 -7.29 2.28 5.66
CA HIS A 166 -7.47 1.90 7.07
C HIS A 166 -6.95 0.48 7.36
N ILE A 167 -6.75 -0.32 6.32
CA ILE A 167 -6.31 -1.71 6.38
C ILE A 167 -4.82 -1.81 6.00
N ASP A 168 -4.38 -1.08 4.98
CA ASP A 168 -2.97 -1.07 4.55
C ASP A 168 -2.05 -0.35 5.56
N HIS A 169 -2.60 0.54 6.40
CA HIS A 169 -1.84 1.29 7.41
C HIS A 169 -2.30 0.96 8.85
N PRO A 170 -1.99 -0.25 9.35
CA PRO A 170 -2.33 -0.65 10.71
C PRO A 170 -1.56 0.18 11.76
N HIS A 171 -1.91 0.00 13.02
CA HIS A 171 -1.25 0.65 14.15
C HIS A 171 0.26 0.41 14.18
N GLU A 172 0.68 -0.81 13.86
CA GLU A 172 2.08 -1.23 13.79
C GLU A 172 2.84 -0.51 12.65
N PHE A 173 2.20 -0.26 11.50
CA PHE A 173 2.75 0.61 10.46
C PHE A 173 2.94 2.04 10.97
N GLY A 174 1.94 2.59 11.67
CA GLY A 174 2.03 3.94 12.25
C GLY A 174 3.21 4.10 13.22
N TYR A 175 3.52 3.07 14.01
CA TYR A 175 4.70 3.03 14.86
C TYR A 175 6.01 3.13 14.05
N TRP A 176 6.14 2.34 12.98
CA TRP A 176 7.35 2.36 12.15
C TRP A 176 7.50 3.66 11.36
N LEU A 177 6.39 4.21 10.87
CA LEU A 177 6.38 5.51 10.20
C LEU A 177 6.88 6.62 11.13
N ASP A 178 6.35 6.69 12.36
CA ASP A 178 6.78 7.68 13.35
C ASP A 178 8.25 7.47 13.78
N TYR A 179 8.68 6.22 13.99
CA TYR A 179 10.08 5.89 14.29
C TYR A 179 11.03 6.38 13.19
N LEU A 180 10.74 6.05 11.93
CA LEU A 180 11.58 6.42 10.78
C LEU A 180 11.58 7.93 10.54
N GLN A 181 10.42 8.58 10.67
CA GLN A 181 10.30 10.03 10.56
C GLN A 181 11.23 10.74 11.55
N ASN A 182 11.19 10.32 12.82
CA ASN A 182 12.00 10.91 13.89
C ASN A 182 13.48 10.58 13.73
N LYS A 183 13.82 9.33 13.36
CA LYS A 183 15.21 8.88 13.17
C LYS A 183 15.91 9.66 12.06
N PHE A 184 15.23 9.91 10.94
CA PHE A 184 15.84 10.50 9.75
C PHE A 184 15.50 11.98 9.52
N GLY A 185 14.71 12.59 10.41
CA GLY A 185 14.32 13.99 10.33
C GLY A 185 13.47 14.30 9.10
N VAL A 186 12.56 13.39 8.72
CA VAL A 186 11.77 13.50 7.49
C VAL A 186 10.48 14.28 7.73
N GLN A 187 10.16 15.21 6.84
CA GLN A 187 8.83 15.82 6.79
C GLN A 187 7.91 14.93 5.96
N LEU A 188 6.85 14.43 6.60
CA LEU A 188 5.83 13.63 5.94
C LEU A 188 4.99 14.47 4.98
N ASP A 189 4.45 13.83 3.96
CA ASP A 189 3.43 14.43 3.10
C ASP A 189 2.07 14.53 3.82
N ALA A 190 1.06 15.07 3.14
CA ALA A 190 -0.25 15.29 3.73
C ALA A 190 -0.92 13.98 4.19
N ASP A 191 -0.81 12.91 3.41
CA ASP A 191 -1.49 11.64 3.70
C ASP A 191 -0.78 10.90 4.85
N ASP A 192 0.55 10.83 4.81
CA ASP A 192 1.37 10.23 5.87
C ASP A 192 1.28 11.02 7.19
N THR A 193 1.12 12.34 7.12
CA THR A 193 0.87 13.17 8.30
C THR A 193 -0.47 12.83 8.95
N ILE A 194 -1.52 12.56 8.16
CA ILE A 194 -2.80 12.08 8.69
C ILE A 194 -2.62 10.73 9.38
N ILE A 195 -1.87 9.80 8.77
CA ILE A 195 -1.61 8.47 9.36
C ILE A 195 -0.85 8.61 10.69
N SER A 196 0.21 9.42 10.74
CA SER A 196 0.96 9.72 11.97
C SER A 196 0.07 10.34 13.05
N TYR A 197 -0.84 11.25 12.67
CA TYR A 197 -1.80 11.85 13.60
C TYR A 197 -2.78 10.81 14.16
N LEU A 198 -3.31 9.92 13.32
CA LEU A 198 -4.17 8.82 13.74
C LEU A 198 -3.44 7.83 14.66
N TYR A 199 -2.16 7.53 14.38
CA TYR A 199 -1.32 6.70 15.22
C TYR A 199 -1.17 7.29 16.62
N LYS A 200 -0.77 8.57 16.71
CA LYS A 200 -0.56 9.31 17.98
C LYS A 200 -1.83 9.42 18.84
N ASN A 201 -3.01 9.32 18.22
CA ASN A 201 -4.29 9.36 18.91
C ASN A 201 -4.92 7.96 19.11
N GLU A 202 -4.17 6.88 18.90
CA GLU A 202 -4.62 5.50 19.04
C GLU A 202 -5.87 5.16 18.19
N MET A 203 -5.93 5.71 16.98
CA MET A 203 -7.07 5.57 16.07
C MET A 203 -6.86 4.54 14.97
N LEU A 204 -5.60 4.18 14.66
CA LEU A 204 -5.28 3.15 13.68
C LEU A 204 -5.74 1.75 14.14
N ILE A 205 -6.16 0.93 13.17
CA ILE A 205 -6.61 -0.44 13.43
C ILE A 205 -5.40 -1.32 13.70
N LYS A 206 -5.44 -2.14 14.76
CA LYS A 206 -4.36 -3.11 15.04
C LYS A 206 -4.30 -4.20 13.97
N GLY A 207 -3.10 -4.58 13.55
CA GLY A 207 -2.87 -5.66 12.59
C GLY A 207 -3.54 -6.98 13.00
N THR A 208 -3.52 -7.30 14.30
CA THR A 208 -4.18 -8.50 14.85
C THR A 208 -5.71 -8.54 14.65
N HIS A 209 -6.37 -7.39 14.51
CA HIS A 209 -7.80 -7.34 14.19
C HIS A 209 -8.04 -7.54 12.69
N ILE A 210 -7.13 -7.03 11.85
CA ILE A 210 -7.17 -7.19 10.39
C ILE A 210 -6.93 -8.65 10.01
N GLU A 211 -5.94 -9.30 10.60
CA GLU A 211 -5.61 -10.70 10.38
C GLU A 211 -6.79 -11.63 10.69
N LYS A 212 -7.54 -11.34 11.78
CA LYS A 212 -8.73 -12.10 12.17
C LYS A 212 -9.94 -11.87 11.25
N GLN A 213 -9.89 -10.86 10.38
CA GLN A 213 -10.98 -10.46 9.49
C GLN A 213 -12.34 -10.30 10.20
N ASP A 214 -12.32 -9.84 11.46
CA ASP A 214 -13.55 -9.62 12.23
C ASP A 214 -14.30 -8.41 11.68
N LYS A 215 -15.39 -8.68 10.95
CA LYS A 215 -16.18 -7.65 10.28
C LYS A 215 -16.76 -6.62 11.22
N ALA A 216 -17.19 -7.02 12.41
CA ALA A 216 -17.80 -6.09 13.35
C ALA A 216 -16.74 -5.14 13.92
N ILE A 217 -15.59 -5.67 14.33
CA ILE A 217 -14.50 -4.89 14.91
C ILE A 217 -13.90 -3.93 13.89
N LEU A 218 -13.59 -4.42 12.69
CA LEU A 218 -12.94 -3.62 11.65
C LEU A 218 -13.86 -2.47 11.19
N LYS A 219 -15.15 -2.75 10.99
CA LYS A 219 -16.11 -1.71 10.61
C LYS A 219 -16.29 -0.68 11.72
N SER A 220 -16.47 -1.12 12.97
CA SER A 220 -16.59 -0.23 14.12
C SER A 220 -15.35 0.67 14.29
N SER A 221 -14.15 0.10 14.10
CA SER A 221 -12.88 0.85 14.19
C SER A 221 -12.74 1.87 13.06
N SER A 222 -13.08 1.48 11.83
CA SER A 222 -13.12 2.37 10.68
C SER A 222 -14.11 3.52 10.87
N ASP A 223 -15.32 3.24 11.36
CA ASP A 223 -16.35 4.27 11.63
C ASP A 223 -15.91 5.23 12.74
N ARG A 224 -15.19 4.73 13.75
CA ARG A 224 -14.59 5.57 14.80
C ARG A 224 -13.49 6.46 14.22
N MET A 225 -12.64 5.93 13.36
CA MET A 225 -11.59 6.69 12.66
C MET A 225 -12.18 7.82 11.81
N MET A 226 -13.20 7.52 11.01
CA MET A 226 -13.87 8.53 10.17
C MET A 226 -14.52 9.64 11.00
N ARG A 227 -15.18 9.30 12.11
CA ARG A 227 -15.76 10.30 13.02
C ARG A 227 -14.68 11.20 13.62
N PHE A 228 -13.58 10.62 14.07
CA PHE A 228 -12.46 11.37 14.61
C PHE A 228 -11.84 12.32 13.57
N LEU A 229 -11.61 11.85 12.34
CA LEU A 229 -11.12 12.70 11.23
C LEU A 229 -12.09 13.85 10.92
N SER A 230 -13.40 13.60 11.00
CA SER A 230 -14.42 14.64 10.80
C SER A 230 -14.40 15.68 11.93
N GLU A 231 -14.37 15.23 13.18
CA GLU A 231 -14.32 16.09 14.38
C GLU A 231 -13.04 16.92 14.43
N LYS A 232 -11.92 16.37 13.95
CA LYS A 232 -10.61 17.01 13.92
C LYS A 232 -10.28 17.67 12.58
N SER A 233 -11.23 17.78 11.66
CA SER A 233 -10.98 18.22 10.28
C SER A 233 -10.30 19.58 10.17
N THR A 234 -10.74 20.60 10.92
CA THR A 234 -10.11 21.94 10.91
C THR A 234 -8.70 21.92 11.47
N GLU A 235 -8.48 21.13 12.52
CA GLU A 235 -7.17 20.94 13.14
C GLU A 235 -6.21 20.26 12.16
N ILE A 236 -6.62 19.14 11.58
CA ILE A 236 -5.85 18.38 10.57
C ILE A 236 -5.51 19.27 9.37
N ASP A 237 -6.50 19.99 8.83
CA ASP A 237 -6.33 20.88 7.67
C ASP A 237 -5.26 21.94 7.90
N ALA A 238 -5.22 22.54 9.10
CA ALA A 238 -4.23 23.55 9.46
C ALA A 238 -2.79 23.01 9.41
N PHE A 239 -2.57 21.74 9.72
CA PHE A 239 -1.24 21.12 9.71
C PHE A 239 -0.83 20.59 8.33
N ILE A 240 -1.78 20.13 7.50
CA ILE A 240 -1.44 19.46 6.23
C ILE A 240 -1.55 20.33 4.98
N ARG A 241 -2.21 21.49 5.05
CA ARG A 241 -2.54 22.31 3.86
C ARG A 241 -1.34 22.78 3.03
N GLU A 242 -0.18 22.94 3.65
CA GLU A 242 1.07 23.35 2.98
C GLU A 242 1.95 22.15 2.60
N LEU A 243 1.52 20.92 2.93
CA LEU A 243 2.29 19.72 2.67
C LEU A 243 2.06 19.20 1.24
N PRO A 244 3.07 18.54 0.64
CA PRO A 244 2.89 17.82 -0.60
C PRO A 244 1.70 16.85 -0.53
N GLY A 245 0.98 16.68 -1.63
CA GLY A 245 -0.15 15.74 -1.70
C GLY A 245 -1.50 16.29 -1.22
N TYR A 246 -1.55 17.45 -0.56
CA TYR A 246 -2.82 18.04 -0.12
C TYR A 246 -3.76 18.39 -1.29
N ILE A 247 -5.02 17.94 -1.20
CA ILE A 247 -6.04 18.07 -2.28
C ILE A 247 -7.10 19.14 -1.93
N GLY A 248 -6.99 19.81 -0.79
CA GLY A 248 -7.95 20.83 -0.34
C GLY A 248 -8.91 20.35 0.74
N SER A 249 -9.43 21.30 1.52
CA SER A 249 -10.32 21.04 2.65
C SER A 249 -11.65 20.45 2.20
N ARG A 250 -12.17 19.46 2.95
CA ARG A 250 -13.57 18.99 2.79
C ARG A 250 -14.58 19.96 3.40
N VAL A 251 -14.11 20.95 4.18
CA VAL A 251 -14.94 21.95 4.84
C VAL A 251 -15.45 22.95 3.78
N GLY A 252 -16.56 22.61 3.11
CA GLY A 252 -17.27 23.52 2.19
C GLY A 252 -17.79 22.95 0.87
N LYS A 253 -17.71 21.64 0.60
CA LYS A 253 -18.24 21.05 -0.66
C LYS A 253 -19.72 20.62 -0.63
N GLU A 254 -20.47 20.97 0.42
CA GLU A 254 -21.93 20.92 0.41
C GLU A 254 -22.49 22.33 0.21
N GLY A 255 -22.64 22.76 -1.05
CA GLY A 255 -23.20 24.10 -1.34
C GLY A 255 -23.05 24.60 -2.78
N GLY A 256 -22.72 23.75 -3.75
CA GLY A 256 -22.69 24.14 -5.16
C GLY A 256 -24.10 24.13 -5.76
N GLU A 257 -24.72 25.30 -5.82
CA GLU A 257 -25.98 25.56 -6.52
C GLU A 257 -25.99 24.94 -7.93
N LYS A 258 -27.08 24.23 -8.24
CA LYS A 258 -27.49 24.01 -9.63
C LYS A 258 -27.73 25.37 -10.27
N LYS A 259 -26.96 25.70 -11.30
CA LYS A 259 -27.41 26.55 -12.41
C LYS A 259 -27.29 25.75 -13.70
#